data_AF-A0A8B7XHK7-F1
#
_entry.id   AF-A0A8B7XHK7-F1
#
_cell.length_a   1.000
_cell.length_b   1.000
_cell.length_c   1.000
_cell.angle_alpha   90.00
_cell.angle_beta   90.00
_cell.angle_gamma   90.00
#
_symmetry.space_group_name_H-M   'P 1'
#
loop_
_entity.id
_entity.type
_entity.pdbx_description
1 polymer ?
#
loop_
_entity_poly.entity_id
_entity_poly.type
_entity_poly.pdbx_seq_one_letter_code
_entity_poly.pdbx_strand_id
1 'polypeptide(L)'
;MGTIRCKGTPPKRKNSHHRTDGTKGDVKTVEQYLQENFPERFNETQDILPGIANDSPINNRVRLGRAGKSRVANTNYNMRLIDKESARASCQPRDTVLDSYKELDIAKGFETRVFPECIVVQRCKNGGCCRDDQECQPLRNGTRNVLKLFLIDAVIQRRYIKEDFACECVEKPDFCSPPETECPHGKTWSHGQCGCSCRKRCPKPFLQDESTCACDCLTNNRVCKNIQRGRKDQKLAVEECECVKQGTCATPNCANGRFSLNKCKCVQEERRWS
;
A
#
# COMPACT_ATOMS: atom_id res chain seq x y z
N MET A 1 31.55 -13.74 -14.16
CA MET A 1 32.84 -13.15 -13.70
C MET A 1 32.49 -12.02 -12.73
N GLY A 2 32.57 -12.23 -11.41
CA GLY A 2 33.75 -11.84 -10.65
C GLY A 2 33.28 -11.28 -9.30
N THR A 3 33.73 -11.94 -8.23
CA THR A 3 33.51 -11.73 -6.79
C THR A 3 33.74 -10.31 -6.26
N ILE A 4 33.01 -9.94 -5.20
CA ILE A 4 33.58 -9.17 -4.08
C ILE A 4 33.12 -9.78 -2.74
N ARG A 5 34.10 -10.38 -2.03
CA ARG A 5 34.05 -10.80 -0.62
C ARG A 5 34.41 -9.60 0.25
N CYS A 6 33.78 -9.46 1.41
CA CYS A 6 34.39 -8.78 2.56
C CYS A 6 34.64 -9.80 3.67
N LYS A 7 35.92 -10.12 3.87
CA LYS A 7 36.45 -10.91 4.99
C LYS A 7 36.59 -10.02 6.22
N GLY A 8 36.21 -10.53 7.38
CA GLY A 8 36.64 -10.05 8.69
C GLY A 8 36.65 -11.22 9.67
N THR A 9 37.82 -11.55 10.21
CA THR A 9 38.06 -12.57 11.25
C THR A 9 39.04 -11.97 12.27
N PRO A 10 39.20 -12.51 13.50
CA PRO A 10 38.44 -12.18 14.71
C PRO A 10 39.39 -11.66 15.84
N PRO A 11 38.89 -11.38 17.06
CA PRO A 11 39.71 -11.52 18.26
C PRO A 11 39.25 -12.68 19.16
N LYS A 12 40.20 -13.50 19.59
CA LYS A 12 40.07 -14.53 20.65
C LYS A 12 40.31 -13.91 22.03
N ARG A 13 39.54 -14.35 23.03
CA ARG A 13 39.79 -14.50 24.50
C ARG A 13 38.43 -14.36 25.21
N LYS A 14 38.00 -15.11 26.22
CA LYS A 14 38.53 -16.19 27.08
C LYS A 14 37.33 -16.95 27.65
N ASN A 15 37.53 -18.22 28.00
CA ASN A 15 36.62 -19.07 28.76
C ASN A 15 36.10 -18.40 30.05
N SER A 16 34.82 -18.61 30.35
CA SER A 16 34.41 -18.98 31.70
C SER A 16 33.26 -19.99 31.61
N HIS A 17 33.51 -21.19 32.13
CA HIS A 17 32.50 -22.20 32.34
C HIS A 17 31.51 -21.72 33.40
N HIS A 18 30.21 -21.76 33.09
CA HIS A 18 29.24 -22.17 34.09
C HIS A 18 28.20 -23.08 33.45
N ARG A 19 28.13 -24.27 34.03
CA ARG A 19 27.30 -25.41 33.66
C ARG A 19 26.11 -25.38 34.62
N THR A 20 24.91 -25.17 34.12
CA THR A 20 23.67 -25.56 34.78
C THR A 20 22.72 -26.13 33.72
N ASP A 21 22.30 -27.36 33.99
CA ASP A 21 21.51 -28.24 33.14
C ASP A 21 20.03 -28.14 33.52
N GLY A 22 19.15 -28.36 32.52
CA GLY A 22 17.69 -28.56 32.67
C GLY A 22 16.87 -27.27 32.68
N THR A 23 15.96 -26.98 31.74
CA THR A 23 15.28 -27.77 30.71
C THR A 23 15.03 -26.85 29.50
N LYS A 24 15.67 -27.13 28.37
CA LYS A 24 15.50 -26.40 27.10
C LYS A 24 14.18 -26.80 26.44
N GLY A 25 13.19 -25.91 26.48
CA GLY A 25 12.25 -25.79 25.37
C GLY A 25 12.98 -25.01 24.29
N ASP A 26 13.24 -25.63 23.14
CA ASP A 26 13.97 -24.99 22.04
C ASP A 26 13.22 -23.74 21.55
N VAL A 27 13.71 -22.56 21.92
CA VAL A 27 13.32 -21.29 21.29
C VAL A 27 13.94 -21.29 19.90
N LYS A 28 13.24 -21.88 18.94
CA LYS A 28 13.58 -21.78 17.53
C LYS A 28 13.42 -20.32 17.13
N THR A 29 14.47 -19.72 16.59
CA THR A 29 14.38 -18.35 16.04
C THR A 29 13.29 -18.33 14.96
N VAL A 30 12.69 -17.16 14.70
CA VAL A 30 11.68 -17.00 13.64
C VAL A 30 12.21 -17.55 12.32
N GLU A 31 13.48 -17.28 12.02
CA GLU A 31 14.20 -17.81 10.86
C GLU A 31 14.21 -19.34 10.85
N GLN A 32 14.50 -19.97 11.98
CA GLN A 32 14.54 -21.42 12.10
C GLN A 32 13.15 -22.06 11.97
N TYR A 33 12.10 -21.44 12.54
CA TYR A 33 10.73 -21.90 12.36
C TYR A 33 10.27 -21.80 10.89
N LEU A 34 10.61 -20.69 10.22
CA LEU A 34 10.31 -20.49 8.81
C LEU A 34 11.06 -21.49 7.92
N GLN A 35 12.35 -21.72 8.20
CA GLN A 35 13.18 -22.66 7.46
C GLN A 35 12.67 -24.11 7.58
N GLU A 36 12.20 -24.49 8.77
CA GLU A 36 11.72 -25.84 9.06
C GLU A 36 10.31 -26.11 8.51
N ASN A 37 9.41 -25.11 8.54
CA ASN A 37 8.00 -25.30 8.18
C ASN A 37 7.65 -24.82 6.76
N PHE A 38 8.50 -23.99 6.15
CA PHE A 38 8.27 -23.42 4.80
C PHE A 38 9.58 -23.40 3.96
N PRO A 39 10.22 -24.56 3.71
CA PRO A 39 11.53 -24.62 3.05
C PRO A 39 11.53 -24.15 1.59
N GLU A 40 10.38 -24.19 0.91
CA GLU A 40 10.24 -23.85 -0.51
C GLU A 40 10.41 -22.34 -0.80
N ARG A 41 10.32 -21.45 0.20
CA ARG A 41 10.53 -20.01 -0.02
C ARG A 41 11.99 -19.58 -0.12
N PHE A 42 12.94 -20.43 0.25
CA PHE A 42 14.37 -20.08 0.30
C PHE A 42 15.22 -20.76 -0.78
N ASN A 43 14.64 -21.69 -1.55
CA ASN A 43 15.30 -22.37 -2.67
C ASN A 43 14.38 -22.35 -3.89
N GLU A 44 14.22 -21.21 -4.56
CA GLU A 44 13.83 -21.22 -5.98
C GLU A 44 14.03 -19.84 -6.64
N THR A 45 15.20 -19.69 -7.26
CA THR A 45 15.31 -18.91 -8.50
C THR A 45 14.76 -19.77 -9.64
N GLN A 46 13.80 -19.21 -10.38
CA GLN A 46 13.31 -19.66 -11.69
C GLN A 46 12.53 -20.97 -11.69
N ASP A 47 11.20 -20.88 -11.70
CA ASP A 47 10.46 -21.26 -12.90
C ASP A 47 9.08 -20.60 -12.97
N ILE A 48 8.80 -20.06 -14.15
CA ILE A 48 7.51 -19.57 -14.62
C ILE A 48 6.85 -20.77 -15.31
N LEU A 49 5.56 -21.03 -15.04
CA LEU A 49 4.49 -21.17 -16.05
C LEU A 49 3.17 -21.69 -15.43
N PRO A 50 2.04 -21.51 -16.13
CA PRO A 50 0.72 -21.24 -15.62
C PRO A 50 -0.20 -22.45 -15.76
N GLY A 51 -1.38 -22.42 -15.13
CA GLY A 51 -2.35 -23.48 -15.36
C GLY A 51 -3.65 -23.32 -14.62
N ILE A 52 -4.48 -22.34 -15.01
CA ILE A 52 -5.92 -22.59 -15.11
C ILE A 52 -6.33 -22.14 -16.51
N ALA A 53 -6.13 -23.05 -17.46
CA ALA A 53 -6.65 -22.93 -18.80
C ALA A 53 -7.88 -23.84 -18.93
N ASN A 54 -8.91 -23.25 -19.52
CA ASN A 54 -9.92 -23.86 -20.37
C ASN A 54 -11.13 -24.51 -19.69
N ASP A 55 -12.18 -23.71 -19.53
CA ASP A 55 -13.48 -24.08 -20.08
C ASP A 55 -13.93 -23.05 -21.13
N SER A 56 -13.45 -23.28 -22.34
CA SER A 56 -14.09 -22.89 -23.61
C SER A 56 -13.60 -23.92 -24.61
N PRO A 57 -14.49 -24.54 -25.40
CA PRO A 57 -15.04 -23.79 -26.53
C PRO A 57 -16.47 -24.22 -26.94
N ILE A 58 -17.20 -23.35 -27.64
CA ILE A 58 -17.94 -23.71 -28.87
C ILE A 58 -18.21 -22.43 -29.67
N ASN A 59 -17.54 -22.38 -30.82
CA ASN A 59 -17.89 -21.74 -32.08
C ASN A 59 -19.18 -20.91 -32.14
N ASN A 60 -19.04 -19.63 -32.46
CA ASN A 60 -19.88 -19.01 -33.48
C ASN A 60 -19.03 -18.12 -34.40
N ARG A 61 -18.47 -18.75 -35.44
CA ARG A 61 -18.21 -18.07 -36.71
C ARG A 61 -19.56 -17.56 -37.23
N VAL A 62 -19.88 -16.31 -36.95
CA VAL A 62 -20.98 -15.64 -37.66
C VAL A 62 -20.44 -15.26 -39.04
N ARG A 63 -20.71 -16.14 -40.02
CA ARG A 63 -20.72 -15.77 -41.43
C ARG A 63 -21.66 -14.57 -41.57
N LEU A 64 -21.16 -13.46 -42.11
CA LEU A 64 -21.98 -12.36 -42.62
C LEU A 64 -22.85 -12.90 -43.76
N GLY A 65 -24.04 -13.36 -43.40
CA GLY A 65 -25.06 -13.88 -44.29
C GLY A 65 -26.41 -13.29 -43.89
N ARG A 66 -26.81 -12.26 -44.63
CA ARG A 66 -28.17 -11.94 -45.08
C ARG A 66 -29.34 -12.24 -44.11
N ALA A 67 -29.93 -11.16 -43.61
CA ALA A 67 -31.34 -10.96 -43.23
C ALA A 67 -31.94 -11.81 -42.07
N GLY A 68 -32.41 -11.09 -41.05
CA GLY A 68 -33.67 -11.41 -40.37
C GLY A 68 -33.58 -12.30 -39.13
N LYS A 69 -33.44 -11.69 -37.95
CA LYS A 69 -34.26 -11.87 -36.74
C LYS A 69 -33.47 -11.32 -35.55
N SER A 70 -33.92 -10.17 -35.06
CA SER A 70 -33.44 -9.57 -33.81
C SER A 70 -33.64 -10.59 -32.70
N ARG A 71 -32.55 -11.20 -32.20
CA ARG A 71 -32.59 -11.98 -30.97
C ARG A 71 -32.79 -10.98 -29.84
N VAL A 72 -34.04 -10.79 -29.44
CA VAL A 72 -34.38 -10.15 -28.17
C VAL A 72 -33.78 -11.06 -27.10
N ALA A 73 -32.55 -10.76 -26.68
CA ALA A 73 -31.99 -11.33 -25.48
C ALA A 73 -33.01 -11.09 -24.36
N ASN A 74 -33.46 -12.16 -23.72
CA ASN A 74 -34.51 -12.10 -22.70
C ASN A 74 -34.06 -11.14 -21.60
N THR A 75 -34.63 -9.93 -21.59
CA THR A 75 -34.26 -8.82 -20.70
C THR A 75 -34.21 -9.26 -19.24
N ASN A 76 -35.08 -10.21 -18.86
CA ASN A 76 -35.13 -10.82 -17.53
C ASN A 76 -33.86 -11.58 -17.12
N TYR A 77 -33.13 -12.19 -18.05
CA TYR A 77 -31.88 -12.88 -17.72
C TYR A 77 -30.76 -11.90 -17.41
N ASN A 78 -30.62 -10.85 -18.23
CA ASN A 78 -29.61 -9.81 -18.02
C ASN A 78 -29.88 -9.03 -16.72
N MET A 79 -31.15 -8.74 -16.41
CA MET A 79 -31.52 -8.12 -15.13
C MET A 79 -31.09 -8.97 -13.93
N ARG A 80 -31.31 -10.29 -13.95
CA ARG A 80 -30.85 -11.18 -12.87
C ARG A 80 -29.34 -11.21 -12.69
N LEU A 81 -28.58 -11.09 -13.79
CA LEU A 81 -27.12 -10.97 -13.72
C LEU A 81 -26.69 -9.65 -13.09
N ILE A 82 -27.37 -8.55 -13.43
CA ILE A 82 -27.13 -7.23 -12.84
C ILE A 82 -27.45 -7.25 -11.34
N ASP A 83 -28.59 -7.83 -10.94
CA ASP A 83 -28.98 -7.94 -9.53
C ASP A 83 -27.95 -8.76 -8.73
N LYS A 84 -27.45 -9.85 -9.33
CA LYS A 84 -26.41 -10.68 -8.71
C LYS A 84 -25.10 -9.91 -8.54
N GLU A 85 -24.73 -9.10 -9.53
CA GLU A 85 -23.51 -8.28 -9.45
C GLU A 85 -23.67 -7.13 -8.45
N SER A 86 -24.85 -6.50 -8.39
CA SER A 86 -25.20 -5.50 -7.39
C SER A 86 -25.12 -6.07 -5.97
N ALA A 87 -25.70 -7.25 -5.72
CA ALA A 87 -25.62 -7.92 -4.43
C ALA A 87 -24.18 -8.34 -4.05
N ARG A 88 -23.33 -8.62 -5.05
CA ARG A 88 -21.90 -8.89 -4.81
C ARG A 88 -21.09 -7.64 -4.56
N ALA A 89 -21.52 -6.48 -5.05
CA ALA A 89 -20.85 -5.20 -4.86
C ALA A 89 -21.34 -4.46 -3.61
N SER A 90 -22.46 -4.85 -3.01
CA SER A 90 -23.03 -4.19 -1.84
C SER A 90 -22.11 -4.22 -0.61
N CYS A 91 -22.34 -3.27 0.31
CA CYS A 91 -21.67 -3.16 1.60
C CYS A 91 -21.90 -4.41 2.46
N GLN A 92 -20.82 -5.17 2.68
CA GLN A 92 -20.81 -6.36 3.53
C GLN A 92 -19.39 -6.62 4.04
N PRO A 93 -19.21 -7.43 5.10
CA PRO A 93 -17.88 -7.77 5.57
C PRO A 93 -17.08 -8.52 4.50
N ARG A 94 -15.85 -8.09 4.24
CA ARG A 94 -14.94 -8.77 3.30
C ARG A 94 -13.59 -9.05 3.90
N ASP A 95 -13.02 -10.17 3.46
CA ASP A 95 -11.65 -10.55 3.76
C ASP A 95 -10.70 -9.46 3.26
N THR A 96 -10.01 -8.84 4.22
CA THR A 96 -9.05 -7.78 3.98
C THR A 96 -7.71 -8.22 4.56
N VAL A 97 -6.65 -8.03 3.77
CA VAL A 97 -5.28 -8.26 4.23
C VAL A 97 -4.83 -7.04 5.02
N LEU A 98 -4.54 -7.23 6.30
CA LEU A 98 -4.06 -6.21 7.21
C LEU A 98 -2.59 -6.44 7.54
N ASP A 99 -1.86 -5.35 7.76
CA ASP A 99 -0.48 -5.39 8.26
C ASP A 99 -0.49 -5.67 9.76
N SER A 100 0.18 -6.75 10.19
CA SER A 100 0.22 -7.18 11.58
C SER A 100 0.92 -6.18 12.50
N TYR A 101 1.93 -5.44 12.00
CA TYR A 101 2.62 -4.43 12.81
C TYR A 101 1.69 -3.28 13.15
N LYS A 102 0.90 -2.82 12.17
CA LYS A 102 -0.08 -1.74 12.38
C LYS A 102 -1.23 -2.18 13.28
N GLU A 103 -1.78 -3.37 13.07
CA GLU A 103 -2.92 -3.85 13.86
C GLU A 103 -2.55 -4.17 15.31
N LEU A 104 -1.29 -4.56 15.56
CA LEU A 104 -0.79 -4.87 16.91
C LEU A 104 -0.12 -3.67 17.60
N ASP A 105 -0.05 -2.51 16.95
CA ASP A 105 0.67 -1.31 17.40
C ASP A 105 2.14 -1.59 17.76
N ILE A 106 2.83 -2.34 16.89
CA ILE A 106 4.25 -2.68 17.04
C ILE A 106 5.04 -1.91 16.00
N ALA A 107 6.06 -1.16 16.44
CA ALA A 107 6.95 -0.45 15.52
C ALA A 107 7.71 -1.43 14.63
N LYS A 108 7.62 -1.24 13.30
CA LYS A 108 8.38 -2.03 12.34
C LYS A 108 9.84 -1.60 12.39
N GLY A 109 10.71 -2.44 12.92
CA GLY A 109 12.14 -2.16 13.11
C GLY A 109 13.02 -3.41 13.06
N PHE A 110 14.32 -3.24 13.33
CA PHE A 110 15.28 -4.36 13.31
C PHE A 110 15.15 -5.29 14.51
N GLU A 111 14.64 -4.77 15.64
CA GLU A 111 14.62 -5.49 16.92
C GLU A 111 13.38 -6.37 17.09
N THR A 112 12.23 -5.96 16.54
CA THR A 112 10.96 -6.68 16.72
C THR A 112 10.47 -7.32 15.42
N ARG A 113 10.37 -8.65 15.42
CA ARG A 113 9.91 -9.44 14.27
C ARG A 113 8.55 -10.06 14.58
N VAL A 114 7.57 -9.76 13.72
CA VAL A 114 6.21 -10.29 13.82
C VAL A 114 5.96 -11.22 12.65
N PHE A 115 5.60 -12.47 12.94
CA PHE A 115 5.15 -13.42 11.93
C PHE A 115 3.75 -13.96 12.27
N PRO A 116 2.80 -14.00 11.31
CA PRO A 116 2.93 -13.48 9.95
C PRO A 116 2.94 -11.94 9.92
N GLU A 117 3.61 -11.33 8.94
CA GLU A 117 3.63 -9.86 8.76
C GLU A 117 2.27 -9.29 8.32
N CYS A 118 1.38 -10.15 7.81
CA CYS A 118 0.02 -9.78 7.47
C CYS A 118 -0.98 -10.86 7.88
N ILE A 119 -2.22 -10.45 8.10
CA ILE A 119 -3.34 -11.33 8.48
C ILE A 119 -4.56 -11.02 7.62
N VAL A 120 -5.40 -12.03 7.42
CA VAL A 120 -6.72 -11.85 6.79
C VAL A 120 -7.77 -11.71 7.89
N VAL A 121 -8.59 -10.66 7.81
CA VAL A 121 -9.69 -10.39 8.72
C VAL A 121 -10.85 -9.77 7.98
N GLN A 122 -12.08 -10.02 8.41
CA GLN A 122 -13.24 -9.35 7.84
C GLN A 122 -13.28 -7.88 8.28
N ARG A 123 -13.43 -6.98 7.30
CA ARG A 123 -13.58 -5.55 7.47
C ARG A 123 -14.75 -5.03 6.64
N CYS A 124 -15.46 -4.04 7.15
CA CYS A 124 -16.48 -3.30 6.40
C CYS A 124 -15.88 -2.20 5.54
N LYS A 125 -14.73 -1.64 5.95
CA LYS A 125 -14.04 -0.60 5.19
C LYS A 125 -13.61 -1.16 3.83
N ASN A 126 -14.08 -0.54 2.74
CA ASN A 126 -13.95 -1.05 1.36
C ASN A 126 -14.63 -2.41 1.11
N GLY A 127 -15.54 -2.83 2.00
CA GLY A 127 -16.33 -4.06 1.92
C GLY A 127 -17.49 -3.99 0.91
N GLY A 128 -17.58 -2.92 0.13
CA GLY A 128 -18.58 -2.77 -0.94
C GLY A 128 -18.92 -1.31 -1.21
N CYS A 129 -19.95 -1.13 -2.01
CA CYS A 129 -20.46 0.15 -2.44
C CYS A 129 -21.72 0.53 -1.66
N CYS A 130 -21.83 1.82 -1.36
CA CYS A 130 -23.02 2.50 -0.85
C CYS A 130 -23.41 3.61 -1.85
N ARG A 131 -24.43 4.41 -1.52
CA ARG A 131 -24.73 5.65 -2.26
C ARG A 131 -23.59 6.67 -2.11
N ASP A 132 -23.55 7.67 -2.97
CA ASP A 132 -22.45 8.64 -3.03
C ASP A 132 -22.24 9.43 -1.73
N ASP A 133 -23.33 9.66 -0.99
CA ASP A 133 -23.42 10.32 0.31
C ASP A 133 -23.18 9.37 1.50
N GLN A 134 -22.91 8.09 1.25
CA GLN A 134 -22.80 7.06 2.29
C GLN A 134 -21.47 6.32 2.24
N GLU A 135 -21.02 5.81 3.39
CA GLU A 135 -19.84 4.97 3.51
C GLU A 135 -20.19 3.65 4.20
N CYS A 136 -19.54 2.57 3.76
CA CYS A 136 -19.72 1.25 4.36
C CYS A 136 -18.93 1.16 5.67
N GLN A 137 -19.63 1.09 6.79
CA GLN A 137 -19.06 1.04 8.13
C GLN A 137 -19.60 -0.16 8.92
N PRO A 138 -18.89 -0.63 9.96
CA PRO A 138 -19.41 -1.65 10.83
C PRO A 138 -20.64 -1.13 11.58
N LEU A 139 -21.68 -1.98 11.65
CA LEU A 139 -22.85 -1.74 12.48
C LEU A 139 -22.40 -1.52 13.94
N ARG A 140 -23.13 -0.74 14.76
CA ARG A 140 -22.75 -0.44 16.18
C ARG A 140 -22.33 -1.68 16.99
N ASN A 141 -23.01 -2.81 16.80
CA ASN A 141 -22.68 -4.09 17.45
C ASN A 141 -22.16 -5.15 16.46
N GLY A 142 -21.78 -4.74 15.26
CA GLY A 142 -21.31 -5.59 14.16
C GLY A 142 -19.83 -5.93 14.23
N THR A 143 -19.20 -5.84 15.41
CA THR A 143 -17.77 -6.11 15.59
C THR A 143 -17.53 -7.10 16.71
N ARG A 144 -16.52 -7.94 16.57
CA ARG A 144 -16.10 -8.94 17.55
C ARG A 144 -14.59 -9.03 17.60
N ASN A 145 -14.04 -9.52 18.70
CA ASN A 145 -12.62 -9.81 18.80
C ASN A 145 -12.36 -11.29 18.52
N VAL A 146 -11.53 -11.57 17.53
CA VAL A 146 -11.09 -12.93 17.19
C VAL A 146 -9.66 -13.15 17.66
N LEU A 147 -9.40 -14.32 18.24
CA LEU A 147 -8.08 -14.68 18.71
C LEU A 147 -7.22 -15.16 17.53
N LYS A 148 -6.04 -14.58 17.36
CA LYS A 148 -5.03 -15.03 16.39
C LYS A 148 -3.69 -15.26 17.09
N LEU A 149 -2.88 -16.13 16.49
CA LEU A 149 -1.55 -16.48 16.96
C LEU A 149 -0.50 -15.72 16.13
N PHE A 150 0.45 -15.14 16.83
CA PHE A 150 1.61 -14.47 16.24
C PHE A 150 2.87 -15.00 16.88
N LEU A 151 3.92 -15.12 16.08
CA LEU A 151 5.27 -15.32 16.57
C LEU A 151 5.93 -13.94 16.64
N ILE A 152 6.12 -13.43 17.85
CA ILE A 152 6.72 -12.11 18.11
C ILE A 152 8.01 -12.36 18.89
N ASP A 153 9.15 -12.01 18.31
CA ASP A 153 10.48 -12.20 18.90
C ASP A 153 10.72 -13.65 19.36
N ALA A 154 10.34 -14.60 18.50
CA ALA A 154 10.40 -16.04 18.73
C ALA A 154 9.49 -16.57 19.87
N VAL A 155 8.55 -15.76 20.37
CA VAL A 155 7.55 -16.17 21.36
C VAL A 155 6.17 -16.22 20.70
N ILE A 156 5.48 -17.36 20.86
CA ILE A 156 4.09 -17.50 20.39
C ILE A 156 3.18 -16.70 21.34
N GLN A 157 2.51 -15.70 20.79
CA GLN A 157 1.58 -14.84 21.50
C GLN A 157 0.18 -14.95 20.92
N ARG A 158 -0.82 -14.93 21.80
CA ARG A 158 -2.24 -14.84 21.46
C ARG A 158 -2.66 -13.38 21.49
N ARG A 159 -3.14 -12.86 20.37
CA ARG A 159 -3.61 -11.47 20.26
C ARG A 159 -5.06 -11.45 19.77
N TYR A 160 -5.85 -10.58 20.37
CA TYR A 160 -7.20 -10.31 19.92
C TYR A 160 -7.15 -9.28 18.80
N ILE A 161 -7.75 -9.63 17.67
CA ILE A 161 -7.86 -8.77 16.51
C ILE A 161 -9.34 -8.45 16.34
N LYS A 162 -9.66 -7.17 16.16
CA LYS A 162 -11.03 -6.75 15.86
C LYS A 162 -11.45 -7.36 14.52
N GLU A 163 -12.69 -7.78 14.37
CA GLU A 163 -13.27 -8.33 13.14
C GLU A 163 -14.69 -7.76 12.99
N ASP A 164 -15.01 -7.28 11.80
CA ASP A 164 -16.36 -6.80 11.50
C ASP A 164 -17.16 -7.97 10.91
N PHE A 165 -18.32 -8.28 11.51
CA PHE A 165 -19.21 -9.36 11.06
C PHE A 165 -20.56 -8.83 10.52
N ALA A 166 -20.84 -7.55 10.68
CA ALA A 166 -22.01 -6.89 10.10
C ALA A 166 -21.67 -5.44 9.72
N CYS A 167 -22.11 -5.02 8.54
CA CYS A 167 -21.87 -3.68 7.98
C CYS A 167 -23.19 -3.00 7.64
N GLU A 168 -23.17 -1.68 7.62
CA GLU A 168 -24.25 -0.84 7.13
C GLU A 168 -23.71 0.35 6.35
N CYS A 169 -24.52 0.89 5.45
CA CYS A 169 -24.22 2.16 4.79
C CYS A 169 -24.67 3.29 5.73
N VAL A 170 -23.71 4.01 6.29
CA VAL A 170 -23.97 5.18 7.13
C VAL A 170 -23.82 6.44 6.29
N GLU A 171 -24.62 7.46 6.58
CA GLU A 171 -24.43 8.78 6.00
C GLU A 171 -23.04 9.29 6.35
N LYS A 172 -22.32 9.77 5.33
CA LYS A 172 -21.08 10.49 5.56
C LYS A 172 -21.45 11.76 6.33
N PRO A 173 -20.69 12.15 7.35
CA PRO A 173 -20.94 13.42 8.01
C PRO A 173 -20.86 14.55 6.96
N ASP A 174 -21.97 15.29 6.78
CA ASP A 174 -22.10 16.41 5.82
C ASP A 174 -21.01 17.46 6.01
N PHE A 175 -20.52 17.58 7.24
CA PHE A 175 -19.39 18.39 7.62
C PHE A 175 -18.46 17.56 8.50
N CYS A 176 -17.29 17.21 7.97
CA CYS A 176 -16.18 16.79 8.81
C CYS A 176 -15.94 17.93 9.83
N SER A 177 -16.18 17.67 11.12
CA SER A 177 -15.91 18.65 12.17
C SER A 177 -14.47 19.13 12.02
N PRO A 178 -14.22 20.46 11.94
CA PRO A 178 -12.86 20.95 11.87
C PRO A 178 -12.07 20.40 13.05
N PRO A 179 -10.78 20.07 12.87
CA PRO A 179 -9.98 19.45 13.90
C PRO A 179 -9.87 20.44 15.06
N GLU A 180 -9.96 19.94 16.30
CA GLU A 180 -9.77 20.78 17.51
C GLU A 180 -8.36 21.39 17.57
N THR A 181 -7.42 20.87 16.77
CA THR A 181 -6.03 21.28 16.68
C THR A 181 -5.64 21.62 15.24
N GLU A 182 -4.74 22.61 15.08
CA GLU A 182 -4.19 22.94 13.77
C GLU A 182 -3.48 21.73 13.14
N CYS A 183 -3.69 21.53 11.84
CA CYS A 183 -3.08 20.42 11.12
C CYS A 183 -1.54 20.49 11.16
N PRO A 184 -0.85 19.39 11.51
CA PRO A 184 0.61 19.40 11.65
C PRO A 184 1.32 19.51 10.29
N HIS A 185 2.53 20.06 10.29
CA HIS A 185 3.46 20.07 9.16
C HIS A 185 2.95 20.75 7.88
N GLY A 186 2.20 21.87 8.02
CA GLY A 186 1.74 22.66 6.86
C GLY A 186 0.61 22.01 6.05
N LYS A 187 -0.03 20.98 6.62
CA LYS A 187 -1.26 20.40 6.11
C LYS A 187 -2.43 21.33 6.36
N THR A 188 -3.47 21.19 5.56
CA THR A 188 -4.73 21.89 5.70
C THR A 188 -5.86 20.89 5.84
N TRP A 189 -6.85 21.23 6.66
CA TRP A 189 -8.05 20.43 6.78
C TRP A 189 -8.77 20.35 5.43
N SER A 190 -8.99 19.13 4.95
CA SER A 190 -9.78 18.86 3.76
C SER A 190 -11.14 18.36 4.16
N HIS A 191 -12.17 19.17 3.88
CA HIS A 191 -13.57 18.79 4.07
C HIS A 191 -13.99 17.61 3.17
N GLY A 192 -13.28 17.36 2.06
CA GLY A 192 -13.58 16.21 1.18
C GLY A 192 -12.98 14.89 1.66
N GLN A 193 -11.97 14.93 2.54
CA GLN A 193 -11.28 13.74 3.06
C GLN A 193 -11.44 13.56 4.57
N CYS A 194 -12.19 14.44 5.24
CA CYS A 194 -12.32 14.50 6.70
C CYS A 194 -10.98 14.33 7.43
N GLY A 195 -9.96 15.06 6.98
CA GLY A 195 -8.60 14.88 7.48
C GLY A 195 -7.64 15.98 7.08
N CYS A 196 -6.48 16.01 7.74
CA CYS A 196 -5.39 16.88 7.38
C CYS A 196 -4.68 16.35 6.14
N SER A 197 -4.80 17.10 5.04
CA SER A 197 -4.19 16.77 3.74
C SER A 197 -3.21 17.87 3.32
N CYS A 198 -2.31 17.55 2.41
CA CYS A 198 -1.38 18.54 1.91
C CYS A 198 -2.10 19.57 1.02
N ARG A 199 -1.88 20.86 1.29
CA ARG A 199 -2.58 21.96 0.62
C ARG A 199 -2.47 21.95 -0.90
N LYS A 200 -1.33 21.48 -1.43
CA LYS A 200 -1.05 21.46 -2.86
C LYS A 200 -0.56 20.08 -3.28
N ARG A 201 -1.01 19.63 -4.45
CA ARG A 201 -0.49 18.40 -5.06
C ARG A 201 0.93 18.60 -5.57
N CYS A 202 1.73 17.54 -5.57
CA CYS A 202 3.01 17.55 -6.27
C CYS A 202 2.82 17.50 -7.79
N PRO A 203 3.67 18.19 -8.57
CA PRO A 203 3.64 18.09 -10.02
C PRO A 203 4.21 16.75 -10.47
N LYS A 204 3.60 16.13 -11.48
CA LYS A 204 4.12 14.87 -12.03
C LYS A 204 5.51 15.10 -12.67
N PRO A 205 6.51 14.24 -12.45
CA PRO A 205 6.44 12.89 -11.87
C PRO A 205 6.79 12.80 -10.36
N PHE A 206 6.83 13.92 -9.64
CA PHE A 206 7.11 13.91 -8.20
C PHE A 206 5.92 13.34 -7.43
N LEU A 207 6.22 12.57 -6.39
CA LEU A 207 5.23 12.05 -5.46
C LEU A 207 5.24 12.87 -4.18
N GLN A 208 4.07 12.99 -3.59
CA GLN A 208 3.89 13.64 -2.32
C GLN A 208 4.21 12.69 -1.18
N ASP A 209 5.10 13.11 -0.29
CA ASP A 209 5.23 12.50 1.03
C ASP A 209 4.05 12.95 1.89
N GLU A 210 3.22 12.00 2.29
CA GLU A 210 2.03 12.26 3.11
C GLU A 210 2.38 12.81 4.49
N SER A 211 3.59 12.60 5.00
CA SER A 211 3.98 13.07 6.34
C SER A 211 4.44 14.53 6.34
N THR A 212 5.29 14.91 5.38
CA THR A 212 5.94 16.23 5.30
C THR A 212 5.34 17.16 4.24
N CYS A 213 4.45 16.64 3.39
CA CYS A 213 3.95 17.32 2.18
C CYS A 213 5.05 17.70 1.17
N ALA A 214 6.27 17.19 1.33
CA ALA A 214 7.35 17.39 0.40
C ALA A 214 7.13 16.59 -0.89
N CYS A 215 7.64 17.11 -2.00
CA CYS A 215 7.58 16.45 -3.29
C CYS A 215 8.92 15.78 -3.60
N ASP A 216 8.93 14.44 -3.57
CA ASP A 216 10.14 13.64 -3.80
C ASP A 216 9.92 12.55 -4.87
N CYS A 217 11.01 11.91 -5.28
CA CYS A 217 11.03 10.91 -6.33
C CYS A 217 11.07 9.49 -5.76
N LEU A 218 10.28 8.58 -6.33
CA LEU A 218 10.50 7.15 -6.10
C LEU A 218 11.91 6.74 -6.50
N THR A 219 12.46 5.77 -5.77
CA THR A 219 13.82 5.27 -5.97
C THR A 219 14.08 4.76 -7.39
N ASN A 220 13.06 4.21 -8.04
CA ASN A 220 13.10 3.64 -9.39
C ASN A 220 12.72 4.65 -10.51
N ASN A 221 12.19 5.84 -10.19
CA ASN A 221 11.74 6.80 -11.20
C ASN A 221 12.92 7.66 -11.72
N ARG A 222 13.56 7.18 -12.79
CA ARG A 222 14.70 7.85 -13.43
C ARG A 222 14.35 9.25 -13.96
N VAL A 223 13.14 9.44 -14.48
CA VAL A 223 12.70 10.73 -15.04
C VAL A 223 12.62 11.77 -13.93
N CYS A 224 11.96 11.44 -12.82
CA CYS A 224 11.86 12.30 -11.66
C CYS A 224 13.24 12.71 -11.13
N LYS A 225 14.14 11.74 -10.91
CA LYS A 225 15.49 12.01 -10.42
C LYS A 225 16.30 12.90 -11.36
N ASN A 226 16.12 12.78 -12.67
CA ASN A 226 16.82 13.62 -13.62
C ASN A 226 16.34 15.08 -13.60
N ILE A 227 15.03 15.29 -13.41
CA ILE A 227 14.45 16.63 -13.22
C ILE A 227 14.91 17.22 -11.89
N GLN A 228 14.87 16.42 -10.82
CA GLN A 228 15.31 16.79 -9.46
C GLN A 228 16.79 17.21 -9.41
N ARG A 229 17.64 16.60 -10.24
CA ARG A 229 19.07 16.94 -10.38
C ARG A 229 19.35 18.05 -11.38
N GLY A 230 18.35 18.51 -12.12
CA GLY A 230 18.51 19.60 -13.09
C GLY A 230 19.26 19.21 -14.37
N ARG A 231 19.16 17.95 -14.82
CA ARG A 231 19.80 17.49 -16.08
C ARG A 231 19.37 18.38 -17.26
N LYS A 232 20.25 18.51 -18.27
CA LYS A 232 20.08 19.47 -19.37
C LYS A 232 18.75 19.27 -20.12
N ASP A 233 18.41 18.02 -20.41
CA ASP A 233 17.29 17.66 -21.30
C ASP A 233 16.02 17.21 -20.55
N GLN A 234 15.98 17.35 -19.23
CA GLN A 234 14.87 16.87 -18.40
C GLN A 234 14.23 18.04 -17.64
N LYS A 235 12.95 18.27 -17.93
CA LYS A 235 12.12 19.33 -17.34
C LYS A 235 10.71 18.78 -17.11
N LEU A 236 9.93 19.46 -16.28
CA LEU A 236 8.51 19.16 -16.12
C LEU A 236 7.78 19.31 -17.47
N ALA A 237 6.71 18.54 -17.63
CA ALA A 237 5.73 18.79 -18.68
C ALA A 237 5.18 20.23 -18.57
N VAL A 238 4.76 20.81 -19.68
CA VAL A 238 4.33 22.22 -19.74
C VAL A 238 3.19 22.48 -18.75
N GLU A 239 2.17 21.62 -18.75
CA GLU A 239 1.01 21.69 -17.85
C GLU A 239 1.40 21.63 -16.37
N GLU A 240 2.30 20.71 -16.01
CA GLU A 240 2.77 20.55 -14.63
C GLU A 240 3.65 21.72 -14.21
N CYS A 241 4.41 22.31 -15.13
CA CYS A 241 5.17 23.53 -14.86
C CYS A 241 4.25 24.74 -14.66
N GLU A 242 3.21 24.89 -15.46
CA GLU A 242 2.21 25.94 -15.30
C GLU A 242 1.50 25.82 -13.94
N CYS A 243 1.18 24.60 -13.51
CA CYS A 243 0.62 24.34 -12.19
C CYS A 243 1.53 24.86 -11.07
N VAL A 244 2.85 24.66 -11.18
CA VAL A 244 3.83 25.21 -10.22
C VAL A 244 3.91 26.73 -10.32
N LYS A 245 3.93 27.30 -11.54
CA LYS A 245 3.98 28.76 -11.77
C LYS A 245 2.76 29.50 -11.21
N GLN A 246 1.57 28.93 -11.39
CA GLN A 246 0.31 29.47 -10.88
C GLN A 246 0.12 29.22 -9.38
N GLY A 247 1.01 28.42 -8.77
CA GLY A 247 0.93 28.08 -7.36
C GLY A 247 -0.20 27.11 -7.01
N THR A 248 -0.80 26.43 -7.98
CA THR A 248 -1.80 25.37 -7.77
C THR A 248 -1.13 24.03 -7.42
N CYS A 249 0.14 23.84 -7.79
CA CYS A 249 0.99 22.72 -7.36
C CYS A 249 2.06 23.17 -6.36
N ALA A 250 2.55 22.22 -5.57
CA ALA A 250 3.70 22.39 -4.68
C ALA A 250 5.01 22.50 -5.49
N THR A 251 5.99 23.23 -4.96
CA THR A 251 7.31 23.35 -5.58
C THR A 251 8.11 22.06 -5.34
N PRO A 252 8.66 21.42 -6.39
CA PRO A 252 9.48 20.22 -6.23
C PRO A 252 10.71 20.46 -5.36
N ASN A 253 11.09 19.47 -4.55
CA ASN A 253 12.36 19.55 -3.83
C ASN A 253 13.52 19.22 -4.77
N CYS A 254 14.55 20.06 -4.78
CA CYS A 254 15.71 19.90 -5.66
C CYS A 254 16.87 19.28 -4.90
N ALA A 255 17.55 18.30 -5.50
CA ALA A 255 18.69 17.64 -4.86
C ALA A 255 19.87 18.61 -4.66
N ASN A 256 20.04 19.55 -5.59
CA ASN A 256 21.04 20.61 -5.51
C ASN A 256 20.41 21.91 -6.03
N GLY A 257 20.48 22.99 -5.25
CA GLY A 257 19.97 24.31 -5.62
C GLY A 257 18.45 24.44 -5.51
N ARG A 258 17.83 25.16 -6.46
CA ARG A 258 16.41 25.56 -6.41
C ARG A 258 15.64 25.23 -7.67
N PHE A 259 14.32 25.12 -7.56
CA PHE A 259 13.46 24.95 -8.72
C PHE A 259 13.32 26.27 -9.49
N SER A 260 13.63 26.27 -10.79
CA SER A 260 13.47 27.45 -11.64
C SER A 260 12.10 27.42 -12.32
N LEU A 261 11.23 28.38 -11.98
CA LEU A 261 9.91 28.54 -12.61
C LEU A 261 10.03 28.78 -14.12
N ASN A 262 11.04 29.51 -14.57
CA ASN A 262 11.24 29.81 -15.99
C ASN A 262 11.71 28.58 -16.78
N LYS A 263 12.62 27.78 -16.20
CA LYS A 263 13.20 26.61 -16.86
C LYS A 263 12.41 25.31 -16.59
N CYS A 264 11.40 25.35 -15.72
CA CYS A 264 10.57 24.21 -15.33
C CYS A 264 11.38 23.01 -14.81
N LYS A 265 12.52 23.26 -14.16
CA LYS A 265 13.43 22.24 -13.64
C LYS A 265 14.29 22.76 -12.51
N CYS A 266 14.90 21.86 -11.77
CA CYS A 266 15.91 22.21 -10.78
C CYS A 266 17.16 22.80 -11.46
N VAL A 267 17.73 23.83 -10.86
CA VAL A 267 18.98 24.45 -11.31
C VAL A 267 19.97 24.47 -10.14
N GLN A 268 21.24 24.21 -10.44
CA GLN A 268 22.30 24.38 -9.46
C GLN A 268 22.46 25.87 -9.14
N GLU A 269 22.66 26.20 -7.87
CA GLU A 269 23.11 27.53 -7.48
C GLU A 269 24.57 27.67 -7.91
N GLU A 270 24.83 28.61 -8.82
CA GLU A 270 26.21 29.03 -9.11
C GLU A 270 26.79 29.59 -7.82
N ARG A 271 27.82 28.93 -7.28
CA ARG A 271 28.66 29.51 -6.23
C ARG A 271 29.30 30.76 -6.83
N ARG A 272 28.73 31.94 -6.54
CA ARG A 272 29.44 33.21 -6.67
C ARG A 272 30.63 33.14 -5.72
N TRP A 273 31.80 32.86 -6.25
CA TRP A 273 33.04 33.24 -5.60
C TRP A 273 33.17 34.74 -5.81
N SER A 274 32.96 35.49 -4.73
CA SER A 274 33.42 36.88 -4.61
C SER A 274 34.90 36.88 -4.32
#